data_AF-A0A2S6NJQ5-F1
#
_entry.id   AF-A0A2S6NJQ5-F1
#
_cell.length_a   1.000
_cell.length_b   1.000
_cell.length_c   1.000
_cell.angle_alpha   90.00
_cell.angle_beta   90.00
_cell.angle_gamma   90.00
#
_symmetry.space_group_name_H-M   'P 1'
#
loop_
_entity.id
_entity.type
_entity.pdbx_description
1 polymer ?
#
loop_
_entity_poly.entity_id
_entity_poly.type
_entity_poly.pdbx_seq_one_letter_code
_entity_poly.pdbx_strand_id
1 'polypeptide(L)'
;MAGRAVSAWVSDDVAEAVTLEARRESRSPAQLAAQAVRFFMALPREARASVNALDNLGTPDQRRAALNEVARALNNAEFEMTCQRMAPHSLELMPDGMSDEALDAEAVRLTKAALKRGA
;
A
#
# COMPACT_ATOMS: atom_id res chain seq x y z
N MET A 1 8.74 -17.62 15.39
CA MET A 1 8.50 -16.53 16.36
C MET A 1 7.23 -16.87 17.13
N ALA A 2 7.32 -17.08 18.44
CA ALA A 2 6.15 -17.40 19.26
C ALA A 2 5.30 -16.13 19.43
N GLY A 3 4.15 -16.08 18.76
CA GLY A 3 3.15 -15.03 18.97
C GLY A 3 2.27 -15.35 20.20
N ARG A 4 1.74 -14.32 20.84
CA ARG A 4 0.65 -14.47 21.82
C ARG A 4 -0.69 -14.19 21.14
N ALA A 5 -1.69 -15.02 21.44
CA ALA A 5 -3.04 -14.80 20.95
C ALA A 5 -3.69 -13.64 21.72
N VAL A 6 -4.33 -12.74 20.97
CA VAL A 6 -5.24 -11.71 21.50
C VAL A 6 -6.58 -11.93 20.83
N SER A 7 -7.65 -12.04 21.61
CA SER A 7 -9.01 -12.26 21.11
C SER A 7 -9.85 -11.00 21.29
N ALA A 8 -10.65 -10.67 20.28
CA ALA A 8 -11.63 -9.60 20.33
C ALA A 8 -12.92 -10.06 19.65
N TRP A 9 -14.05 -9.58 20.14
CA TRP A 9 -15.34 -9.77 19.50
C TRP A 9 -15.55 -8.69 18.44
N VAL A 10 -15.94 -9.12 17.25
CA VAL A 10 -16.30 -8.25 16.12
C VAL A 10 -17.64 -8.70 15.57
N SER A 11 -18.32 -7.84 14.83
CA SER A 11 -19.53 -8.21 14.10
C SER A 11 -19.23 -9.15 12.94
N ASP A 12 -20.24 -9.91 12.52
CA ASP A 12 -20.10 -10.95 11.49
C ASP A 12 -19.62 -10.37 10.15
N ASP A 13 -20.07 -9.17 9.78
CA ASP A 13 -19.64 -8.47 8.57
C ASP A 13 -18.13 -8.17 8.56
N VAL A 14 -17.57 -7.76 9.70
CA VAL A 14 -16.12 -7.55 9.86
C VAL A 14 -15.36 -8.87 9.80
N ALA A 15 -15.88 -9.92 10.46
CA ALA A 15 -15.25 -11.24 10.42
C ALA A 15 -15.21 -11.84 9.01
N GLU A 16 -16.30 -11.68 8.24
CA GLU A 16 -16.39 -12.08 6.84
C GLU A 16 -15.42 -11.29 5.96
N ALA A 17 -15.37 -9.96 6.13
CA ALA A 17 -14.45 -9.10 5.39
C ALA A 17 -12.98 -9.47 5.62
N VAL A 18 -12.58 -9.70 6.88
CA VAL A 18 -11.22 -10.16 7.23
C VAL A 18 -10.91 -11.51 6.58
N THR A 19 -11.88 -12.44 6.57
CA THR A 19 -11.69 -13.75 5.95
C THR A 19 -11.51 -13.65 4.44
N LEU A 20 -12.29 -12.79 3.79
CA LEU A 20 -12.23 -12.57 2.34
C LEU A 20 -10.89 -11.94 1.93
N GLU A 21 -10.48 -10.87 2.60
CA GLU A 21 -9.21 -10.18 2.28
C GLU A 21 -8.00 -11.05 2.58
N ALA A 22 -8.03 -11.83 3.67
CA ALA A 22 -6.94 -12.76 3.99
C ALA A 22 -6.73 -13.78 2.86
N ARG A 23 -7.81 -14.29 2.26
CA ARG A 23 -7.72 -15.18 1.09
C ARG A 23 -7.12 -14.49 -0.12
N ARG A 24 -7.52 -13.25 -0.42
CA ARG A 24 -6.98 -12.45 -1.54
C ARG A 24 -5.48 -12.24 -1.41
N GLU A 25 -4.98 -12.05 -0.20
CA GLU A 25 -3.57 -11.87 0.09
C GLU A 25 -2.79 -13.17 0.33
N SER A 26 -3.43 -14.35 0.18
CA SER A 26 -2.82 -15.66 0.51
C SER A 26 -2.28 -15.73 1.94
N ARG A 27 -3.03 -15.18 2.90
CA ARG A 27 -2.72 -15.12 4.33
C ARG A 27 -3.83 -15.77 5.15
N SER A 28 -3.51 -16.14 6.39
CA SER A 28 -4.53 -16.52 7.36
C SER A 28 -5.25 -15.28 7.92
N PRO A 29 -6.53 -15.38 8.33
CA PRO A 29 -7.24 -14.28 8.99
C PRO A 29 -6.49 -13.72 10.20
N ALA A 30 -5.82 -14.59 10.98
CA ALA A 30 -5.02 -14.18 12.13
C ALA A 30 -3.80 -13.33 11.73
N GLN A 31 -3.14 -13.62 10.61
CA GLN A 31 -2.03 -12.81 10.11
C GLN A 31 -2.50 -11.43 9.65
N LEU A 32 -3.63 -11.36 8.93
CA LEU A 32 -4.21 -10.10 8.49
C LEU A 32 -4.64 -9.24 9.69
N ALA A 33 -5.34 -9.84 10.67
CA ALA A 33 -5.72 -9.15 11.90
C ALA A 33 -4.50 -8.65 12.69
N ALA A 34 -3.45 -9.47 12.81
CA ALA A 34 -2.22 -9.06 13.48
C ALA A 34 -1.51 -7.90 12.75
N GLN A 35 -1.56 -7.86 11.41
CA GLN A 35 -1.04 -6.74 10.64
C GLN A 35 -1.86 -5.48 10.86
N ALA A 36 -3.19 -5.57 10.82
CA ALA A 36 -4.08 -4.43 11.07
C ALA A 36 -3.88 -3.83 12.47
N VAL A 37 -3.76 -4.68 13.50
CA VAL A 37 -3.46 -4.25 14.87
C VAL A 37 -2.10 -3.58 14.93
N ARG A 38 -1.07 -4.16 14.29
CA ARG A 38 0.27 -3.56 14.25
C ARG A 38 0.26 -2.19 13.58
N PHE A 39 -0.44 -2.05 12.46
CA PHE A 39 -0.61 -0.78 11.75
C PHE A 39 -1.25 0.27 12.66
N PHE A 40 -2.41 -0.07 13.26
CA PHE A 40 -3.12 0.85 14.14
C PHE A 40 -2.28 1.27 15.35
N MET A 41 -1.52 0.33 15.95
CA MET A 41 -0.62 0.62 17.07
C MET A 41 0.62 1.45 16.69
N ALA A 42 1.05 1.39 15.43
CA ALA A 42 2.19 2.19 14.94
C ALA A 42 1.82 3.67 14.70
N LEU A 43 0.52 3.99 14.56
CA LEU A 43 0.07 5.38 14.42
C LEU A 43 0.36 6.20 15.70
N PRO A 44 0.68 7.49 15.60
CA PRO A 44 0.72 8.39 16.76
C PRO A 44 -0.59 8.38 17.55
N ARG A 45 -0.53 8.73 18.84
CA ARG A 45 -1.71 8.72 19.72
C ARG A 45 -2.83 9.61 19.17
N GLU A 46 -2.46 10.76 18.64
CA GLU A 46 -3.34 11.77 18.07
C GLU A 46 -4.05 11.20 16.82
N ALA A 47 -3.31 10.50 15.96
CA ALA A 47 -3.88 9.85 14.78
C ALA A 47 -4.87 8.74 15.17
N ARG A 48 -4.54 7.90 16.16
CA ARG A 48 -5.50 6.90 16.68
C ARG A 48 -6.76 7.57 17.25
N ALA A 49 -6.60 8.68 17.97
CA ALA A 49 -7.74 9.43 18.49
C ALA A 49 -8.63 9.99 17.37
N SER A 50 -8.02 10.49 16.29
CA SER A 50 -8.75 10.96 15.11
C SER A 50 -9.50 9.83 14.38
N VAL A 51 -8.88 8.65 14.24
CA VAL A 51 -9.56 7.46 13.67
C VAL A 51 -10.78 7.09 14.52
N ASN A 52 -10.60 7.01 15.85
CA ASN A 52 -11.72 6.72 16.76
C ASN A 52 -12.82 7.79 16.70
N ALA A 53 -12.46 9.08 16.57
CA ALA A 53 -13.44 10.15 16.43
C ALA A 53 -14.22 10.04 15.12
N LEU A 54 -13.54 9.69 14.03
CA LEU A 54 -14.16 9.49 12.72
C LEU A 54 -15.12 8.29 12.71
N ASP A 55 -14.78 7.20 13.41
CA ASP A 55 -15.66 6.04 13.55
C ASP A 55 -16.91 6.37 14.35
N ASN A 56 -16.77 7.10 15.45
CA ASN A 56 -17.89 7.43 16.35
C ASN A 56 -18.79 8.56 15.85
N LEU A 57 -18.21 9.60 15.21
CA LEU A 57 -18.91 10.84 14.89
C LEU A 57 -19.03 11.09 13.37
N GLY A 58 -18.20 10.45 12.56
CA GLY A 58 -18.16 10.67 11.13
C GLY A 58 -19.40 10.13 10.42
N THR A 59 -19.87 10.84 9.41
CA THR A 59 -20.83 10.27 8.46
C THR A 59 -20.13 9.23 7.58
N PRO A 60 -20.87 8.31 6.94
CA PRO A 60 -20.29 7.36 5.98
C PRO A 60 -19.45 8.03 4.89
N ASP A 61 -19.87 9.19 4.39
CA ASP A 61 -19.14 9.93 3.35
C ASP A 61 -17.86 10.57 3.89
N GLN A 62 -17.89 11.12 5.11
CA GLN A 62 -16.69 11.65 5.77
C GLN A 62 -15.67 10.53 6.04
N ARG A 63 -16.14 9.36 6.50
CA ARG A 63 -15.30 8.17 6.67
C ARG A 63 -14.64 7.77 5.35
N ARG A 64 -15.42 7.66 4.27
CA ARG A 64 -14.91 7.32 2.95
C ARG A 64 -13.90 8.33 2.43
N ALA A 65 -14.18 9.62 2.56
CA ALA A 65 -13.29 10.69 2.14
C ALA A 65 -11.94 10.62 2.89
N ALA A 66 -11.97 10.47 4.22
CA ALA A 66 -10.76 10.34 5.02
C ALA A 66 -9.95 9.08 4.66
N LEU A 67 -10.61 7.93 4.47
CA LEU A 67 -9.92 6.69 4.06
C LEU A 67 -9.31 6.81 2.67
N ASN A 68 -9.93 7.53 1.74
CA ASN A 68 -9.36 7.81 0.41
C ASN A 68 -8.09 8.67 0.51
N GLU A 69 -8.06 9.66 1.40
CA GLU A 69 -6.83 10.46 1.63
C GLU A 69 -5.71 9.61 2.23
N VAL A 70 -6.03 8.72 3.19
CA VAL A 70 -5.05 7.78 3.74
C VAL A 70 -4.53 6.85 2.64
N ALA A 71 -5.40 6.31 1.80
CA ALA A 71 -5.01 5.45 0.69
C ALA A 71 -4.07 6.18 -0.30
N ARG A 72 -4.38 7.44 -0.63
CA ARG A 72 -3.51 8.27 -1.49
C ARG A 72 -2.13 8.46 -0.87
N ALA A 73 -2.07 8.79 0.42
CA ALA A 73 -0.80 8.97 1.13
C ALA A 73 0.05 7.68 1.15
N LEU A 74 -0.59 6.53 1.41
CA LEU A 74 0.10 5.23 1.42
C LEU A 74 0.63 4.84 0.04
N ASN A 75 -0.18 5.00 -1.02
CA ASN A 75 0.23 4.67 -2.38
C ASN A 75 1.37 5.57 -2.86
N ASN A 76 1.35 6.87 -2.51
CA ASN A 76 2.44 7.77 -2.84
C ASN A 76 3.75 7.37 -2.13
N ALA A 77 3.68 7.02 -0.84
CA ALA A 77 4.84 6.56 -0.11
C ALA A 77 5.42 5.24 -0.68
N GLU A 78 4.54 4.31 -1.07
CA GLU A 78 4.95 3.05 -1.72
C GLU A 78 5.62 3.29 -3.08
N PHE A 79 5.06 4.20 -3.89
CA PHE A 79 5.67 4.62 -5.14
C PHE A 79 7.06 5.24 -4.93
N GLU A 80 7.21 6.17 -3.99
CA GLU A 80 8.50 6.79 -3.66
C GLU A 80 9.53 5.77 -3.19
N MET A 81 9.14 4.85 -2.30
CA MET A 81 10.00 3.75 -1.85
C MET A 81 10.46 2.88 -3.03
N THR A 82 9.55 2.56 -3.94
CA THR A 82 9.84 1.77 -5.14
C THR A 82 10.82 2.51 -6.05
N CYS A 83 10.58 3.79 -6.33
CA CYS A 83 11.50 4.63 -7.10
C CYS A 83 12.91 4.67 -6.48
N GLN A 84 13.02 4.87 -5.16
CA GLN A 84 14.30 4.89 -4.46
C GLN A 84 15.04 3.54 -4.55
N ARG A 85 14.31 2.42 -4.49
CA ARG A 85 14.92 1.08 -4.62
C ARG A 85 15.32 0.75 -6.06
N MET A 86 14.62 1.29 -7.05
CA MET A 86 14.92 1.05 -8.47
C MET A 86 15.98 2.01 -9.03
N ALA A 87 16.14 3.21 -8.48
CA ALA A 87 17.08 4.22 -8.96
C ALA A 87 18.52 3.70 -9.14
N PRO A 88 19.10 2.90 -8.22
CA PRO A 88 20.44 2.33 -8.41
C PRO A 88 20.50 1.36 -9.60
N HIS A 89 19.48 0.51 -9.76
CA HIS A 89 19.41 -0.44 -10.86
C HIS A 89 19.14 0.23 -12.21
N SER A 90 18.42 1.36 -12.24
CA SER A 90 18.26 2.13 -13.48
C SER A 90 19.57 2.76 -13.93
N LEU A 91 20.43 3.20 -13.00
CA LEU A 91 21.75 3.74 -13.34
C LEU A 91 22.68 2.66 -13.91
N GLU A 92 22.60 1.42 -13.41
CA GLU A 92 23.37 0.28 -13.94
C GLU A 92 22.90 -0.18 -15.34
N LEU A 93 21.64 0.11 -15.70
CA LEU A 93 21.06 -0.21 -17.01
C LEU A 93 21.25 0.92 -18.03
N MET A 94 21.71 2.11 -17.59
CA MET A 94 22.01 3.22 -18.48
C MET A 94 23.42 3.08 -19.04
N PRO A 95 23.60 3.03 -20.38
CA PRO A 95 24.91 3.03 -20.99
C PRO A 95 25.65 4.34 -20.66
N ASP A 96 26.87 4.24 -20.15
CA ASP A 96 27.72 5.41 -19.86
C ASP A 96 27.87 6.29 -21.12
N GLY A 97 27.58 7.59 -20.97
CA GLY A 97 27.84 8.60 -21.99
C GLY A 97 26.75 8.81 -23.05
N MET A 98 25.53 8.32 -22.85
CA MET A 98 24.38 8.72 -23.70
C MET A 98 24.03 10.19 -23.48
N SER A 99 23.78 10.92 -24.58
CA SER A 99 23.17 12.25 -24.51
C SER A 99 21.70 12.16 -24.08
N ASP A 100 21.15 13.25 -23.54
CA ASP A 100 19.74 13.33 -23.14
C ASP A 100 18.80 12.92 -24.29
N GLU A 101 19.10 13.31 -25.54
CA GLU A 101 18.29 12.89 -26.70
C GLU A 101 18.35 11.39 -26.99
N ALA A 102 19.48 10.73 -26.70
CA ALA A 102 19.62 9.28 -26.85
C ALA A 102 18.87 8.53 -25.75
N LEU A 103 18.84 9.09 -24.52
CA LEU A 103 18.07 8.56 -23.40
C LEU A 103 16.55 8.63 -23.69
N ASP A 104 16.07 9.76 -24.19
CA ASP A 104 14.65 9.94 -24.54
C ASP A 104 14.23 8.98 -25.67
N ALA A 105 15.07 8.85 -26.71
CA ALA A 105 14.81 7.91 -27.80
C ALA A 105 14.75 6.45 -27.32
N GLU A 106 15.64 6.06 -26.40
CA GLU A 106 15.67 4.72 -25.83
C GLU A 106 14.49 4.45 -24.88
N ALA A 107 14.11 5.43 -24.05
CA ALA A 107 12.91 5.35 -23.21
C ALA A 107 11.63 5.14 -24.05
N VAL A 108 11.49 5.87 -25.16
CA VAL A 108 10.36 5.69 -26.10
C VAL A 108 10.38 4.29 -26.72
N ARG A 109 11.56 3.77 -27.07
CA ARG A 109 11.72 2.42 -27.64
C ARG A 109 11.29 1.35 -26.65
N LEU A 110 11.75 1.43 -25.39
CA LEU A 110 11.44 0.49 -24.32
C LEU A 110 9.94 0.51 -23.99
N THR A 111 9.34 1.69 -23.88
CA THR A 111 7.90 1.84 -23.57
C THR A 111 7.02 1.28 -24.69
N LYS A 112 7.37 1.53 -25.97
CA LYS A 112 6.68 0.92 -27.12
C LYS A 112 6.84 -0.60 -27.18
N ALA A 113 8.00 -1.13 -26.82
CA ALA A 113 8.25 -2.57 -26.81
C ALA A 113 7.45 -3.28 -25.70
N ALA A 114 7.33 -2.66 -24.52
CA ALA A 114 6.51 -3.19 -23.43
C ALA A 114 5.02 -3.26 -23.80
N LEU A 115 4.48 -2.21 -24.44
CA LEU A 115 3.10 -2.18 -24.94
C LEU A 115 2.81 -3.27 -25.99
N LYS A 116 3.79 -3.61 -26.84
CA LYS A 116 3.66 -4.69 -27.83
C LYS A 116 3.72 -6.11 -27.24
N ARG A 117 4.29 -6.29 -26.05
CA ARG A 117 4.38 -7.60 -25.38
C ARG A 117 3.18 -7.90 -24.47
N GLY A 118 2.38 -6.88 -24.14
CA GLY A 118 1.15 -7.01 -23.36
C GLY A 118 -0.14 -7.07 -24.20
N ALA A 119 -0.03 -7.10 -25.53
CA ALA A 119 -1.10 -7.29 -26.50
C ALA A 119 -0.96 -8.67 -27.16
#